data_AF-A0A5K3FBG4-F1
#
_entry.id   AF-A0A5K3FBG4-F1
#
_cell.length_a   1.000
_cell.length_b   1.000
_cell.length_c   1.000
_cell.angle_alpha   90.00
_cell.angle_beta   90.00
_cell.angle_gamma   90.00
#
_symmetry.space_group_name_H-M   'P 1'
#
loop_
_entity.id
_entity.type
_entity.pdbx_description
1 polymer ?
#
loop_
_entity_poly.entity_id
_entity_poly.type
_entity_poly.pdbx_seq_one_letter_code
_entity_poly.pdbx_strand_id
1 'polypeptide(L)' 'MALTFTLLFATFVTCISSSFMMGYNLGIVNLPAKHIEDFLIHHMPKGNKETLYAMISVIFIVGAAIGAFSCGILAD' A
#
# COMPACT_ATOMS: atom_id res chain seq x y z
N MET A 1 31.58 2.25 -18.68
CA MET A 1 31.28 1.29 -17.60
C MET A 1 30.63 1.95 -16.37
N ALA A 2 30.99 3.19 -15.99
CA ALA A 2 30.32 3.90 -14.89
C ALA A 2 28.83 4.22 -15.15
N LEU A 3 28.48 4.64 -16.37
CA LEU A 3 27.09 4.99 -16.75
C LEU A 3 26.10 3.83 -16.55
N THR A 4 26.51 2.61 -16.90
CA THR A 4 25.71 1.39 -16.75
C THR A 4 25.46 1.06 -15.28
N PHE A 5 26.46 1.30 -14.42
CA PHE A 5 26.33 1.07 -12.97
C PHE A 5 25.39 2.09 -12.32
N THR A 6 25.46 3.37 -12.72
CA THR A 6 24.56 4.41 -12.22
C THR A 6 23.10 4.15 -12.63
N LEU A 7 22.86 3.72 -13.87
CA LEU A 7 21.52 3.34 -14.35
C LEU A 7 20.95 2.13 -13.62
N LEU A 8 21.79 1.11 -13.39
CA LEU A 8 21.40 -0.09 -12.66
C LEU A 8 21.07 0.23 -11.19
N PHE A 9 21.86 1.09 -10.55
CA PHE A 9 21.59 1.53 -9.19
C PHE A 9 20.31 2.38 -9.11
N ALA A 10 20.13 3.33 -10.02
CA ALA A 10 18.94 4.18 -10.05
C ALA A 10 17.66 3.35 -10.24
N THR A 11 17.64 2.43 -11.21
CA THR A 11 16.49 1.54 -11.42
C THR A 11 16.24 0.62 -10.23
N PHE A 12 17.29 0.09 -9.60
CA PHE A 12 17.14 -0.76 -8.42
C PHE A 12 16.55 0.00 -7.23
N VAL A 13 17.05 1.21 -6.95
CA VAL A 13 16.53 2.07 -5.88
C VAL A 13 15.09 2.47 -6.17
N THR A 14 14.76 2.90 -7.39
CA THR A 14 13.39 3.27 -7.77
C THR A 14 12.43 2.08 -7.61
N CYS A 15 12.81 0.88 -8.04
CA CYS A 15 11.96 -0.32 -7.92
C CYS A 15 11.74 -0.75 -6.46
N ILE A 16 12.76 -0.68 -5.60
CA ILE A 16 12.62 -1.01 -4.18
C ILE A 16 11.76 0.03 -3.46
N SER A 17 12.00 1.32 -3.71
CA SER A 17 11.29 2.38 -3.00
C SER A 17 9.81 2.45 -3.39
N SER A 18 9.47 2.23 -4.66
CA SER A 18 8.10 2.37 -5.14
C SER A 18 7.35 1.04 -5.18
N SER A 19 7.80 0.11 -6.02
CA SER A 19 7.05 -1.08 -6.40
C SER A 19 7.04 -2.13 -5.28
N PHE A 20 8.16 -2.29 -4.59
CA PHE A 20 8.24 -3.20 -3.44
C PHE A 20 7.42 -2.69 -2.25
N MET A 21 7.48 -1.40 -1.94
CA MET A 21 6.70 -0.80 -0.85
C MET A 21 5.19 -0.93 -1.08
N MET A 22 4.74 -0.71 -2.32
CA MET A 22 3.33 -0.91 -2.71
C MET A 22 2.89 -2.37 -2.49
N GLY A 23 3.68 -3.34 -2.98
CA GLY A 23 3.39 -4.76 -2.82
C GLY A 23 3.41 -5.23 -1.36
N TYR A 24 4.34 -4.70 -0.56
CA TYR A 24 4.43 -4.99 0.87
C TYR A 24 3.20 -4.52 1.63
N ASN A 25 2.78 -3.26 1.40
CA ASN A 25 1.59 -2.70 2.05
C ASN A 25 0.30 -3.44 1.68
N LEU A 26 0.20 -3.93 0.44
CA LEU A 26 -0.92 -4.79 0.02
C LEU A 26 -0.89 -6.15 0.75
N GLY A 27 0.28 -6.77 0.85
CA GLY A 27 0.44 -8.10 1.45
C GLY A 27 0.23 -8.11 2.97
N ILE A 28 0.70 -7.08 3.68
CA ILE A 28 0.63 -7.03 5.15
C ILE A 28 -0.77 -6.73 5.67
N VAL A 29 -1.64 -6.13 4.87
CA VAL A 29 -3.05 -5.95 5.25
C VAL A 29 -3.79 -7.30 5.16
N ASN A 30 -3.41 -8.16 4.21
CA ASN A 30 -4.10 -9.42 3.96
C ASN A 30 -3.66 -10.59 4.85
N LEU A 31 -2.38 -10.65 5.26
CA LEU A 31 -1.87 -11.77 6.07
C LEU A 31 -2.46 -11.86 7.49
N PRO A 32 -2.57 -10.76 8.26
CA PRO A 32 -3.09 -10.74 9.62
C PRO A 32 -4.57 -10.31 9.69
N ALA A 33 -5.37 -10.59 8.66
CA ALA A 33 -6.78 -10.18 8.58
C ALA A 33 -7.57 -10.50 9.86
N LYS A 34 -7.40 -11.71 10.40
CA LYS A 34 -8.10 -12.15 11.64
C LYS A 34 -7.75 -11.31 12.87
N HIS A 35 -6.48 -10.93 13.04
CA HIS A 35 -6.08 -10.10 14.18
C HIS A 35 -6.58 -8.66 14.04
N ILE A 36 -6.66 -8.16 12.80
CA ILE A 36 -7.21 -6.83 12.50
C ILE A 36 -8.73 -6.83 12.79
N GLU A 37 -9.45 -7.87 12.36
CA GLU A 37 -10.88 -8.03 12.62
C GLU A 37 -11.18 -8.10 14.13
N ASP A 38 -10.44 -8.89 14.89
CA ASP A 38 -10.61 -9.00 16.35
C ASP A 38 -10.32 -7.67 17.06
N PHE A 39 -9.29 -6.93 16.62
CA PHE A 39 -8.99 -5.59 17.12
C PHE A 39 -10.12 -4.58 16.82
N LEU A 40 -10.69 -4.65 15.62
CA LEU A 40 -11.78 -3.76 15.19
C LEU A 40 -13.08 -4.03 15.93
N ILE A 41 -13.44 -5.29 16.17
CA ILE A 41 -14.64 -5.66 16.93
C ILE A 41 -14.48 -5.28 18.41
N HIS A 42 -13.27 -5.41 18.96
CA HIS A 42 -13.00 -4.99 20.34
C HIS A 42 -13.27 -3.50 20.56
N HIS A 43 -12.87 -2.64 19.60
CA HIS A 43 -13.11 -1.20 19.67
C HIS A 43 -14.47 -0.76 19.10
N MET A 44 -15.08 -1.55 18.21
CA MET A 44 -16.39 -1.27 17.61
C MET A 44 -17.31 -2.52 17.66
N PRO A 45 -17.87 -2.84 18.84
CA PRO A 45 -18.62 -4.08 19.06
C PRO A 45 -19.97 -4.17 18.34
N LYS A 46 -20.45 -3.07 17.75
CA LYS A 46 -21.71 -3.01 16.98
C LYS A 46 -21.52 -3.13 15.46
N GLY A 47 -20.28 -3.18 14.99
CA GLY A 47 -19.95 -3.23 13.56
C GLY A 47 -19.92 -4.65 13.01
N ASN A 48 -20.25 -4.82 11.73
CA ASN A 48 -20.03 -6.09 11.04
C ASN A 48 -18.55 -6.22 10.65
N LYS A 49 -17.92 -7.32 11.08
CA LYS A 49 -16.49 -7.64 10.95
C LYS A 49 -15.99 -7.47 9.51
N GLU A 50 -16.73 -8.07 8.60
CA GLU A 50 -16.40 -8.15 7.18
C GLU A 50 -16.46 -6.78 6.51
N THR A 51 -17.41 -5.93 6.92
CA THR A 51 -17.59 -4.59 6.37
C THR A 51 -16.49 -3.64 6.83
N LEU A 52 -16.08 -3.71 8.10
CA LEU A 52 -14.96 -2.90 8.60
C LEU A 52 -13.64 -3.28 7.94
N TYR A 53 -13.38 -4.57 7.80
CA TYR A 53 -12.16 -5.04 7.12
C TYR A 53 -12.15 -4.68 5.63
N ALA A 54 -13.29 -4.83 4.94
CA ALA A 54 -13.43 -4.40 3.55
C ALA A 54 -13.19 -2.89 3.39
N MET A 55 -13.67 -2.05 4.31
CA MET A 55 -13.46 -0.61 4.28
C MET A 55 -11.97 -0.21 4.33
N ILE A 56 -11.17 -0.92 5.14
CA ILE A 56 -9.72 -0.70 5.24
C ILE A 56 -9.03 -1.01 3.91
N SER A 57 -9.40 -2.11 3.28
CA SER A 57 -8.85 -2.52 1.99
C SER A 57 -9.21 -1.53 0.88
N VAL A 58 -10.44 -1.01 0.88
CA VAL A 58 -10.91 -0.04 -0.11
C VAL A 58 -10.21 1.32 0.05
N ILE A 59 -10.01 1.79 1.28
CA ILE A 59 -9.30 3.05 1.55
C ILE A 59 -7.87 3.04 0.98
N PHE A 60 -7.18 1.90 1.05
CA PHE A 60 -5.86 1.74 0.45
C PHE A 60 -5.89 1.95 -1.08
N ILE A 61 -6.88 1.37 -1.76
CA ILE A 61 -7.05 1.50 -3.22
C ILE A 61 -7.46 2.93 -3.62
N VAL A 62 -8.34 3.57 -2.85
CA VAL A 62 -8.75 4.95 -3.10
C VAL A 62 -7.55 5.91 -2.94
N GLY A 63 -6.75 5.73 -1.89
CA GLY A 63 -5.52 6.51 -1.70
C GLY A 63 -4.51 6.30 -2.84
N ALA A 64 -4.35 5.06 -3.30
CA ALA A 64 -3.52 4.74 -4.46
C ALA A 64 -3.99 5.44 -5.74
N ALA A 65 -5.31 5.48 -5.98
CA ALA A 65 -5.88 6.16 -7.14
C ALA A 65 -5.62 7.68 -7.08
N ILE A 66 -5.84 8.32 -5.94
CA ILE A 66 -5.56 9.76 -5.75
C ILE A 66 -4.07 10.06 -5.95
N GLY A 67 -3.19 9.21 -5.41
CA GLY A 67 -1.75 9.32 -5.61
C GLY A 67 -1.35 9.20 -7.09
N ALA A 68 -1.92 8.23 -7.80
CA ALA A 68 -1.68 8.04 -9.23
C ALA A 68 -2.14 9.24 -10.08
N PHE A 69 -3.29 9.86 -9.74
CA PHE A 69 -3.74 11.09 -10.40
C PHE A 69 -2.82 12.28 -10.10
N SER A 70 -2.23 12.33 -8.91
CA SER A 70 -1.35 13.41 -8.48
C SER A 70 0.08 13.31 -9.05
N CYS A 71 0.49 12.13 -9.54
CA CYS A 71 1.83 11.92 -10.10
C CYS A 71 2.16 12.87 -11.26
N GLY A 72 1.17 13.26 -12.06
CA GLY A 72 1.41 14.20 -13.17
C GLY A 72 1.82 15.59 -12.72
N ILE A 73 1.36 16.04 -11.55
CA ILE A 73 1.69 17.36 -10.99
C ILE A 73 3.03 17.31 -10.22
N LEU A 74 3.33 16.16 -9.60
CA LEU A 74 4.54 15.97 -8.81
C LEU A 74 5.77 15.60 -9.65
N ALA A 75 5.56 15.09 -10.87
CA ALA A 75 6.63 14.67 -11.78
C ALA A 75 7.10 15.77 -12.73
N ASP A 76 6.32 16.84 -12.87
CA ASP A 76 6.63 18.05 -13.65
C ASP A 76 7.35 19.08 -12.77
#